data_AF-A0A2A4N2P2-F1
#
_entry.id   AF-A0A2A4N2P2-F1
#
_cell.length_a   1.000
_cell.length_b   1.000
_cell.length_c   1.000
_cell.angle_alpha   90.00
_cell.angle_beta   90.00
_cell.angle_gamma   90.00
#
_symmetry.space_group_name_H-M   'P 1'
#
loop_
_entity.id
_entity.type
_entity.pdbx_description
1 polymer ?
#
loop_
_entity_poly.entity_id
_entity_poly.type
_entity_poly.pdbx_seq_one_letter_code
_entity_poly.pdbx_strand_id
1 'polypeptide(L)'
;QATREARVADALGAIQAQLAELTQQDDILRREIEAEMTEMILGIGERVVPDVMETCAIDQVSARIRDGLRMAAGSAGIVIRVAPNIKDPITERVSEFETIGASRLEVEIRSDPAMNDSAIRLEWRNGFMEYDLGRACDEVLETLRDSTEKLNAQ
;
A
#
# COMPACT_ATOMS: atom_id res chain seq x y z
N GLN A 1 48.48 39.72 -27.20
CA GLN A 1 47.06 39.80 -26.81
C GLN A 1 46.32 38.52 -27.22
N ALA A 2 46.34 38.13 -28.49
CA ALA A 2 45.76 36.89 -29.01
C ALA A 2 46.16 35.59 -28.26
N THR A 3 47.42 35.46 -27.81
CA THR A 3 47.89 34.28 -27.06
C THR A 3 47.34 34.16 -25.64
N ARG A 4 46.94 35.29 -25.03
CA ARG A 4 46.33 35.31 -23.69
C ARG A 4 44.85 34.93 -23.79
N GLU A 5 44.16 35.44 -24.81
CA GLU A 5 42.78 35.09 -25.12
C GLU A 5 42.63 33.62 -25.49
N ALA A 6 43.56 33.07 -26.29
CA ALA A 6 43.59 31.64 -26.62
C ALA A 6 43.75 30.76 -25.36
N ARG A 7 44.68 31.09 -24.45
CA ARG A 7 44.85 30.34 -23.20
C ARG A 7 43.63 30.42 -22.28
N VAL A 8 42.94 31.55 -22.24
CA VAL A 8 41.70 31.71 -21.46
C VAL A 8 40.59 30.87 -22.09
N ALA A 9 40.46 30.87 -23.42
CA ALA A 9 39.49 30.03 -24.13
C ALA A 9 39.76 28.53 -23.88
N ASP A 10 41.01 28.08 -23.93
CA ASP A 10 41.40 26.70 -23.64
C ASP A 10 41.07 26.31 -22.19
N ALA A 11 41.38 27.19 -21.23
CA ALA A 11 41.08 26.96 -19.82
C ALA A 11 39.56 26.88 -19.56
N LEU A 12 38.78 27.77 -20.19
CA LEU A 12 37.32 27.73 -20.11
C LEU A 12 36.75 26.46 -20.74
N GLY A 13 37.29 26.00 -21.88
CA GLY A 13 36.91 24.75 -22.52
C GLY A 13 37.20 23.53 -21.63
N ALA A 14 38.36 23.51 -20.97
CA ALA A 14 38.71 22.45 -20.03
C ALA A 14 37.77 22.43 -18.80
N ILE A 15 37.42 23.59 -18.24
CA ILE A 15 36.46 23.70 -17.14
C ILE A 15 35.07 23.24 -17.58
N GLN A 16 34.63 23.63 -18.78
CA GLN A 16 33.33 23.21 -19.31
C GLN A 16 33.26 21.68 -19.47
N ALA A 17 34.33 21.06 -19.96
CA ALA A 17 34.40 19.61 -20.07
C ALA A 17 34.34 18.90 -18.71
N GLN A 18 35.09 19.41 -17.71
CA GLN A 18 35.05 18.85 -16.36
C GLN A 18 33.68 19.00 -15.69
N LEU A 19 33.00 20.14 -15.90
CA LEU A 19 31.64 20.33 -15.40
C LEU A 19 30.64 19.36 -16.07
N ALA A 20 30.78 19.14 -17.37
CA ALA A 20 29.94 18.17 -18.08
C ALA A 20 30.16 16.74 -17.56
N GLU A 21 31.42 16.35 -17.33
CA GLU A 21 31.77 15.04 -16.75
C GLU A 21 31.22 14.87 -15.34
N LEU A 22 31.37 15.89 -14.46
CA LEU A 22 30.81 15.86 -13.11
C LEU A 22 29.28 15.73 -13.11
N THR A 23 28.60 16.43 -14.03
CA THR A 23 27.13 16.35 -14.14
C THR A 23 26.70 14.95 -14.59
N GLN A 24 27.42 14.36 -15.54
CA GLN A 24 27.16 13.00 -16.01
C GLN A 24 27.39 11.96 -14.90
N GLN A 25 28.44 12.12 -14.09
CA GLN A 25 28.70 11.24 -12.94
C GLN A 25 27.62 11.37 -11.86
N ASP A 26 27.15 12.59 -11.57
CA ASP A 26 26.05 12.82 -10.63
C ASP A 26 24.74 12.18 -11.12
N ASP A 27 24.43 12.28 -12.42
CA ASP A 27 23.25 11.63 -13.01
C ASP A 27 23.32 10.10 -12.91
N ILE A 28 24.49 9.50 -13.14
CA ILE A 28 24.68 8.04 -12.99
C ILE A 28 24.50 7.63 -11.53
N LEU A 29 25.18 8.30 -10.61
CA LEU A 29 25.12 7.99 -9.18
C LEU A 29 23.69 8.11 -8.64
N ARG A 30 22.94 9.13 -9.07
CA ARG A 30 21.53 9.29 -8.66
C ARG A 30 20.67 8.11 -9.11
N ARG A 31 20.85 7.62 -10.34
CA ARG A 31 20.11 6.46 -10.85
C ARG A 31 20.46 5.18 -10.10
N GLU A 32 21.75 4.95 -9.84
CA GLU A 32 22.21 3.80 -9.05
C GLU A 32 21.59 3.80 -7.66
N ILE A 33 21.63 4.95 -6.97
CA ILE A 33 21.03 5.10 -5.64
C ILE A 33 19.51 4.90 -5.69
N GLU A 34 18.83 5.44 -6.70
CA GLU A 34 17.37 5.30 -6.85
C GLU A 34 16.96 3.83 -7.07
N ALA A 35 17.70 3.10 -7.90
CA ALA A 35 17.52 1.67 -8.12
C ALA A 35 17.75 0.88 -6.82
N GLU A 36 18.89 1.09 -6.15
CA GLU A 36 19.23 0.42 -4.88
C GLU A 36 18.18 0.68 -3.78
N MET A 37 17.70 1.93 -3.65
CA MET A 37 16.67 2.25 -2.66
C MET A 37 15.35 1.53 -2.97
N THR A 38 14.95 1.49 -4.23
CA THR A 38 13.68 0.84 -4.63
C THR A 38 13.76 -0.67 -4.43
N GLU A 39 14.89 -1.30 -4.78
CA GLU A 39 15.16 -2.71 -4.48
C GLU A 39 15.12 -3.01 -2.98
N MET A 40 15.76 -2.15 -2.17
CA MET A 40 15.76 -2.30 -0.72
C MET A 40 14.32 -2.21 -0.16
N ILE A 41 13.53 -1.22 -0.59
CA ILE A 41 12.15 -1.03 -0.13
C ILE A 41 11.28 -2.22 -0.54
N LEU A 42 11.41 -2.70 -1.78
CA LEU A 42 10.72 -3.90 -2.25
C LEU A 42 11.07 -5.11 -1.39
N GLY A 43 12.36 -5.36 -1.16
CA GLY A 43 12.83 -6.48 -0.35
C GLY A 43 12.43 -6.36 1.13
N ILE A 44 12.21 -5.15 1.66
CA ILE A 44 11.61 -4.94 2.98
C ILE A 44 10.12 -5.29 2.93
N GLY A 45 9.39 -4.77 1.95
CA GLY A 45 7.96 -5.01 1.77
C GLY A 45 7.64 -6.51 1.67
N GLU A 46 8.34 -7.24 0.82
CA GLU A 46 8.15 -8.68 0.63
C GLU A 46 8.38 -9.49 1.91
N ARG A 47 9.26 -9.01 2.78
CA ARG A 47 9.56 -9.66 4.07
C ARG A 47 8.53 -9.31 5.15
N VAL A 48 8.05 -8.06 5.17
CA VAL A 48 7.19 -7.54 6.24
C VAL A 48 5.71 -7.83 5.97
N VAL A 49 5.26 -7.85 4.72
CA VAL A 49 3.85 -8.06 4.37
C VAL A 49 3.28 -9.37 4.96
N PRO A 50 3.95 -10.53 4.87
CA PRO A 50 3.44 -11.76 5.50
C PRO A 50 3.19 -11.61 7.00
N ASP A 51 4.12 -10.99 7.74
CA ASP A 51 3.99 -10.75 9.18
C ASP A 51 2.85 -9.77 9.49
N VAL A 52 2.65 -8.75 8.66
CA VAL A 52 1.53 -7.82 8.75
C VAL A 52 0.20 -8.55 8.52
N MET A 53 0.15 -9.46 7.54
CA MET A 53 -1.04 -10.26 7.27
C MET A 53 -1.38 -11.17 8.44
N GLU A 54 -0.39 -11.82 9.04
CA GLU A 54 -0.60 -12.71 10.19
C GLU A 54 -1.05 -11.94 11.45
N THR A 55 -0.45 -10.77 11.71
CA THR A 55 -0.66 -10.06 12.97
C THR A 55 -1.79 -9.04 12.94
N CYS A 56 -2.05 -8.42 11.79
CA CYS A 56 -2.92 -7.24 11.69
C CYS A 56 -4.21 -7.48 10.90
N ALA A 57 -4.33 -8.57 10.12
CA ALA A 57 -5.49 -8.76 9.23
C ALA A 57 -6.83 -8.69 9.96
N ILE A 58 -6.97 -9.41 11.08
CA ILE A 58 -8.23 -9.44 11.84
C ILE A 58 -8.56 -8.07 12.43
N ASP A 59 -7.57 -7.35 12.96
CA ASP A 59 -7.77 -6.02 13.55
C ASP A 59 -8.16 -4.99 12.48
N GLN A 60 -7.53 -5.05 11.31
CA GLN A 60 -7.87 -4.20 10.17
C GLN A 60 -9.29 -4.51 9.66
N VAL A 61 -9.61 -5.78 9.47
CA VAL A 61 -10.96 -6.22 9.12
C VAL A 61 -11.99 -5.68 10.12
N SER A 62 -11.72 -5.79 11.42
CA SER A 62 -12.62 -5.33 12.47
C SER A 62 -12.81 -3.82 12.48
N ALA A 63 -11.73 -3.07 12.22
CA ALA A 63 -11.79 -1.62 12.06
C ALA A 63 -12.66 -1.24 10.85
N ARG A 64 -12.52 -1.94 9.72
CA ARG A 64 -13.36 -1.72 8.55
C ARG A 64 -14.81 -2.07 8.79
N ILE A 65 -15.10 -3.16 9.52
CA ILE A 65 -16.47 -3.48 9.91
C ILE A 65 -17.09 -2.33 10.70
N ARG A 66 -16.35 -1.75 11.66
CA ARG A 66 -16.81 -0.59 12.44
C ARG A 66 -17.14 0.61 11.54
N ASP A 67 -16.31 0.89 10.53
CA ASP A 67 -16.57 1.94 9.56
C ASP A 67 -17.85 1.65 8.75
N GLY A 68 -18.04 0.41 8.29
CA GLY A 68 -19.24 -0.01 7.57
C GLY A 68 -20.51 0.06 8.42
N LEU A 69 -20.44 -0.30 9.71
CA LEU A 69 -21.55 -0.13 10.66
C LEU A 69 -21.95 1.34 10.80
N ARG A 70 -20.97 2.26 10.84
CA ARG A 70 -21.23 3.71 10.85
C ARG A 70 -21.86 4.19 9.54
N MET A 71 -21.41 3.69 8.39
CA MET A 71 -21.98 4.03 7.08
C MET A 71 -23.41 3.51 6.92
N ALA A 72 -23.70 2.34 7.49
CA ALA A 72 -25.04 1.75 7.50
C ALA A 72 -25.97 2.34 8.57
N ALA A 73 -25.54 3.34 9.35
CA ALA A 73 -26.35 3.98 10.37
C ALA A 73 -27.62 4.61 9.74
N GLY A 74 -28.77 3.98 9.96
CA GLY A 74 -30.05 4.33 9.32
C GLY A 74 -30.65 3.22 8.45
N SER A 75 -29.89 2.15 8.19
CA SER A 75 -30.40 0.90 7.62
C SER A 75 -31.05 0.02 8.69
N ALA A 76 -31.94 -0.87 8.26
CA ALA A 76 -32.59 -1.85 9.15
C ALA A 76 -31.64 -3.00 9.55
N GLY A 77 -30.71 -3.35 8.67
CA GLY A 77 -29.72 -4.38 8.92
C GLY A 77 -28.55 -4.32 7.94
N ILE A 78 -27.51 -5.08 8.27
CA ILE A 78 -26.26 -5.22 7.52
C ILE A 78 -25.84 -6.70 7.51
N VAL A 79 -25.42 -7.18 6.35
CA VAL A 79 -24.86 -8.51 6.17
C VAL A 79 -23.35 -8.37 6.01
N ILE A 80 -22.59 -9.05 6.87
CA ILE A 80 -21.13 -9.08 6.83
C ILE A 80 -20.72 -10.47 6.32
N ARG A 81 -20.03 -10.53 5.19
CA ARG A 81 -19.44 -11.74 4.63
C ARG A 81 -17.95 -11.75 4.88
N VAL A 82 -17.46 -12.86 5.40
CA VAL A 82 -16.05 -13.08 5.77
C VAL A 82 -15.65 -14.53 5.45
N ALA A 83 -14.36 -14.82 5.39
CA ALA A 83 -13.90 -16.20 5.25
C ALA A 83 -14.29 -17.06 6.46
N PRO A 84 -14.47 -18.39 6.29
CA PRO A 84 -14.88 -19.29 7.38
C PRO A 84 -13.96 -19.24 8.60
N ASN A 85 -12.64 -19.13 8.39
CA ASN A 85 -11.64 -19.16 9.46
C ASN A 85 -11.74 -17.97 10.41
N ILE A 86 -12.16 -16.81 9.92
CA ILE A 86 -12.22 -15.57 10.69
C ILE A 86 -13.63 -15.24 11.21
N LYS A 87 -14.64 -16.04 10.85
CA LYS A 87 -16.04 -15.78 11.24
C LYS A 87 -16.21 -15.66 12.75
N ASP A 88 -15.71 -16.63 13.51
CA ASP A 88 -15.89 -16.67 14.96
C ASP A 88 -15.14 -15.50 15.65
N PRO A 89 -13.84 -15.24 15.36
CA PRO A 89 -13.13 -14.06 15.87
C PRO A 89 -13.82 -12.72 15.56
N ILE A 90 -14.42 -12.59 14.38
CA ILE A 90 -15.13 -11.37 13.97
C ILE A 90 -16.47 -11.26 14.69
N THR A 91 -17.19 -12.36 14.89
CA THR A 91 -18.46 -12.36 15.62
C THR A 91 -18.27 -11.87 17.06
N GLU A 92 -17.20 -12.34 17.72
CA GLU A 92 -16.84 -11.89 19.06
C GLU A 92 -16.59 -10.37 19.09
N ARG A 93 -15.71 -9.85 18.21
CA ARG A 93 -15.41 -8.41 18.14
C ARG A 93 -16.61 -7.54 17.77
N VAL A 94 -17.50 -8.01 16.91
CA VAL A 94 -18.69 -7.25 16.51
C VAL A 94 -19.70 -7.14 17.65
N SER A 95 -19.86 -8.19 18.47
CA SER A 95 -20.74 -8.15 19.64
C SER A 95 -20.33 -7.08 20.67
N GLU A 96 -19.02 -6.80 20.76
CA GLU A 96 -18.50 -5.69 21.58
C GLU A 96 -18.97 -4.33 21.04
N PHE A 97 -19.07 -4.16 19.73
CA PHE A 97 -19.50 -2.91 19.10
C PHE A 97 -21.01 -2.65 19.26
N GLU A 98 -21.84 -3.69 19.19
CA GLU A 98 -23.29 -3.59 19.39
C GLU A 98 -23.65 -3.11 20.80
N THR A 99 -22.82 -3.45 21.79
CA THR A 99 -23.03 -3.01 23.18
C THR A 99 -22.78 -1.50 23.37
N ILE A 100 -22.05 -0.87 22.44
CA ILE A 100 -21.58 0.53 22.56
C ILE A 100 -22.48 1.50 21.77
N GLY A 101 -23.23 1.03 20.76
CA GLY A 101 -24.07 1.86 19.91
C GLY A 101 -25.57 1.62 20.13
N ALA A 102 -26.31 2.66 20.52
CA ALA A 102 -27.77 2.62 20.74
C ALA A 102 -28.62 2.42 19.45
N SER A 103 -28.05 1.89 18.37
CA SER A 103 -28.76 1.60 17.12
C SER A 103 -29.16 0.14 17.04
N ARG A 104 -30.45 -0.09 16.84
CA ARG A 104 -31.12 -1.37 16.62
C ARG A 104 -30.83 -1.94 15.21
N LEU A 105 -29.57 -1.88 14.78
CA LEU A 105 -29.13 -2.39 13.48
C LEU A 105 -29.03 -3.91 13.58
N GLU A 106 -29.76 -4.64 12.74
CA GLU A 106 -29.67 -6.10 12.69
C GLU A 106 -28.37 -6.50 11.95
N VAL A 107 -27.41 -7.09 12.66
CA VAL A 107 -26.15 -7.55 12.08
C VAL A 107 -26.20 -9.05 11.82
N GLU A 108 -26.01 -9.44 10.56
CA GLU A 108 -25.92 -10.86 10.16
C GLU A 108 -24.51 -11.17 9.63
N ILE A 109 -23.79 -12.08 10.29
CA ILE A 109 -22.45 -12.50 9.87
C ILE A 109 -22.52 -13.85 9.14
N ARG A 110 -22.09 -13.88 7.88
CA ARG A 110 -22.07 -15.06 7.01
C ARG A 110 -20.63 -15.44 6.64
N SER A 111 -20.35 -16.73 6.65
CA SER A 111 -19.13 -17.29 6.07
C SER A 111 -19.28 -17.41 4.56
N ASP A 112 -18.26 -17.02 3.81
CA ASP A 112 -18.14 -17.21 2.37
C ASP A 112 -16.83 -17.95 2.05
N PRO A 113 -16.87 -19.23 1.62
CA PRO A 113 -15.67 -20.01 1.30
C PRO A 113 -14.84 -19.47 0.13
N ALA A 114 -15.37 -18.55 -0.67
CA ALA A 114 -14.63 -17.92 -1.77
C ALA A 114 -13.78 -16.73 -1.31
N MET A 115 -13.93 -16.28 -0.06
CA MET A 115 -13.20 -15.15 0.50
C MET A 115 -11.91 -15.61 1.18
N ASN A 116 -10.89 -14.75 1.15
CA ASN A 116 -9.66 -14.92 1.93
C ASN A 116 -9.80 -14.34 3.34
N ASP A 117 -8.88 -14.69 4.23
CA ASP A 117 -8.90 -14.31 5.65
C ASP A 117 -8.62 -12.81 5.90
N SER A 118 -8.29 -12.05 4.86
CA SER A 118 -8.07 -10.60 4.90
C SER A 118 -9.18 -9.78 4.24
N ALA A 119 -10.19 -10.45 3.68
CA ALA A 119 -11.26 -9.82 2.93
C ALA A 119 -12.56 -9.78 3.73
N ILE A 120 -13.31 -8.70 3.50
CA ILE A 120 -14.67 -8.54 3.97
C ILE A 120 -15.55 -7.89 2.92
N ARG A 121 -16.84 -8.23 3.01
CA ARG A 121 -17.88 -7.60 2.22
C ARG A 121 -19.07 -7.31 3.12
N LEU A 122 -19.44 -6.04 3.20
CA LEU A 122 -20.56 -5.56 3.97
C LEU A 122 -21.65 -5.10 3.01
N GLU A 123 -22.88 -5.53 3.23
CA GLU A 123 -24.03 -5.20 2.39
C GLU A 123 -25.18 -4.69 3.26
N TRP A 124 -25.78 -3.57 2.89
CA TRP A 124 -26.97 -3.04 3.54
C TRP A 124 -27.93 -2.46 2.50
N ARG A 125 -29.10 -1.97 2.94
CA ARG A 125 -30.22 -1.65 2.05
C ARG A 125 -29.88 -0.75 0.86
N ASN A 126 -28.96 0.20 1.03
CA ASN A 126 -28.64 1.21 0.02
C ASN A 126 -27.15 1.26 -0.36
N GLY A 127 -26.37 0.21 -0.06
CA GLY A 127 -24.95 0.22 -0.37
C GLY A 127 -24.22 -1.06 0.03
N PHE A 128 -22.95 -1.09 -0.33
CA PHE A 128 -22.03 -2.13 0.09
C PHE A 128 -20.63 -1.53 0.28
N MET A 129 -19.78 -2.27 0.98
CA MET A 129 -18.36 -1.98 1.13
C MET A 129 -17.58 -3.27 1.01
N GLU A 130 -16.52 -3.24 0.22
CA GLU A 130 -15.56 -4.35 0.09
C GLU A 130 -14.19 -3.86 0.50
N TYR A 131 -13.47 -4.72 1.20
CA TYR A 131 -12.10 -4.46 1.60
C TYR A 131 -11.33 -5.77 1.63
N ASP A 132 -10.09 -5.73 1.17
CA ASP A 132 -9.16 -6.84 1.24
C ASP A 132 -7.75 -6.29 1.52
N LEU A 133 -7.23 -6.55 2.72
CA LEU A 133 -5.89 -6.11 3.09
C LEU A 133 -4.82 -6.81 2.26
N GLY A 134 -5.00 -8.11 1.97
CA GLY A 134 -4.04 -8.89 1.21
C GLY A 134 -3.88 -8.33 -0.20
N ARG A 135 -5.02 -8.08 -0.87
CA ARG A 135 -5.01 -7.41 -2.17
C ARG A 135 -4.36 -6.03 -2.12
N ALA A 136 -4.64 -5.22 -1.11
CA ALA A 136 -4.04 -3.90 -0.98
C ALA A 136 -2.51 -3.98 -0.79
N CYS A 137 -2.01 -4.96 -0.02
CA CYS A 137 -0.58 -5.21 0.12
C CYS A 137 0.05 -5.70 -1.19
N ASP A 138 -0.62 -6.60 -1.91
CA ASP A 138 -0.15 -7.12 -3.19
C ASP A 138 -0.04 -6.01 -4.24
N GLU A 139 -1.03 -5.12 -4.34
CA GLU A 139 -1.02 -3.97 -5.26
C GLU A 139 0.15 -3.01 -4.97
N VAL A 140 0.49 -2.80 -3.69
CA VAL A 140 1.66 -2.00 -3.29
C VAL A 140 2.96 -2.68 -3.69
N LEU A 141 3.09 -4.00 -3.43
CA LEU A 141 4.29 -4.75 -3.82
C LEU A 141 4.46 -4.83 -5.33
N GLU A 142 3.38 -5.01 -6.09
CA GLU A 142 3.40 -5.02 -7.55
C GLU A 142 3.85 -3.66 -8.10
N THR A 143 3.33 -2.55 -7.56
CA THR A 143 3.77 -1.20 -7.94
C THR A 143 5.26 -0.98 -7.67
N LEU A 144 5.78 -1.50 -6.55
CA LEU A 144 7.20 -1.44 -6.24
C LEU A 144 8.04 -2.29 -7.19
N ARG A 145 7.61 -3.51 -7.52
CA ARG A 145 8.26 -4.38 -8.51
C ARG A 145 8.35 -3.70 -9.87
N ASP A 146 7.22 -3.17 -10.36
CA ASP A 146 7.15 -2.43 -11.62
C ASP A 146 8.11 -1.23 -11.65
N SER A 147 8.25 -0.54 -10.52
CA SER A 147 9.14 0.61 -10.39
C SER A 147 10.61 0.18 -10.42
N THR A 148 10.96 -0.89 -9.68
CA THR A 148 12.29 -1.49 -9.71
C THR A 148 12.68 -1.95 -11.11
N GLU A 149 11.79 -2.65 -11.82
CA GLU A 149 12.04 -3.12 -13.18
C GLU A 149 12.29 -1.96 -14.16
N LYS A 150 11.52 -0.87 -14.03
CA LYS A 150 11.69 0.33 -14.86
C LYS A 150 12.97 1.08 -14.58
N LEU A 151 13.44 1.09 -13.33
CA LEU A 151 14.70 1.74 -12.94
C LEU A 151 15.92 0.91 -13.39
N ASN A 152 15.85 -0.41 -13.25
CA ASN A 152 16.91 -1.32 -13.68
C ASN A 152 17.05 -1.41 -15.22
N ALA A 153 16.03 -0.98 -15.96
CA ALA A 153 16.04 -0.94 -17.42
C ALA A 153 16.59 0.38 -18.02
N GLN A 154 16.93 1.38 -17.20
CA GLN A 154 17.44 2.71 -17.61
C GLN A 154 18.96 2.81 -17.57
#